data_AF-A0A080M3M9-F1
#
_entry.id   AF-A0A080M3M9-F1
#
_cell.length_a   1.000
_cell.length_b   1.000
_cell.length_c   1.000
_cell.angle_alpha   90.00
_cell.angle_beta   90.00
_cell.angle_gamma   90.00
#
_symmetry.space_group_name_H-M   'P 1'
#
loop_
_entity.id
_entity.type
_entity.pdbx_description
1 polymer ?
#
loop_
_entity_poly.entity_id
_entity_poly.type
_entity_poly.pdbx_seq_one_letter_code
_entity_poly.pdbx_strand_id
1 'polypeptide(L)'
;MKQMQRGFTLIELVVVIVILGILAATALPKFVDLTDDAQTAAIKGVSGGLASADSINYAGCSVIGNVATAGKCVKMTKCSDVGTLMHPSMTLGTACSTSAYYLTADTAASTTNGTPVTCTLNMGKGSPCASGWTATYVVTGAGN
;
A
#
# COMPACT_ATOMS: atom_id res chain seq x y z
N MET A 1 51.27 -29.74 27.91
CA MET A 1 50.98 -28.56 28.75
C MET A 1 49.48 -28.31 28.70
N LYS A 2 48.78 -28.32 29.84
CA LYS A 2 47.32 -28.20 29.90
C LYS A 2 46.95 -26.72 29.81
N GLN A 3 46.35 -26.30 28.70
CA GLN A 3 45.87 -24.92 28.53
C GLN A 3 44.75 -24.66 29.55
N MET A 4 44.95 -23.66 30.42
CA MET A 4 43.97 -23.28 31.43
C MET A 4 42.86 -22.47 30.72
N GLN A 5 41.66 -23.05 30.60
CA GLN A 5 40.50 -22.32 30.06
C GLN A 5 40.21 -21.13 30.97
N ARG A 6 40.45 -19.92 30.46
CA ARG A 6 40.00 -18.68 31.10
C ARG A 6 38.50 -18.55 30.84
N GLY A 7 37.69 -18.68 31.89
CA GLY A 7 36.26 -18.39 31.83
C GLY A 7 36.00 -16.91 31.56
N PHE A 8 34.83 -16.61 31.00
CA PHE A 8 34.36 -15.25 30.77
C PHE A 8 34.13 -14.55 32.12
N THR A 9 34.56 -13.30 32.27
CA THR A 9 34.36 -12.53 33.49
C THR A 9 32.95 -11.92 33.51
N LEU A 10 32.39 -11.73 34.71
CA LEU A 10 31.09 -11.05 34.86
C LEU A 10 31.14 -9.64 34.30
N ILE A 11 32.27 -8.94 34.41
CA ILE A 11 32.41 -7.57 33.90
C ILE A 11 32.40 -7.53 32.37
N GLU A 12 32.99 -8.50 31.68
CA GLU A 12 32.91 -8.59 30.22
C GLU A 12 31.46 -8.76 29.77
N LEU A 13 30.69 -9.59 30.46
CA LEU A 13 29.27 -9.78 30.12
C LEU A 13 28.45 -8.49 30.37
N VAL A 14 28.72 -7.77 31.46
CA VAL A 14 28.05 -6.50 31.78
C VAL A 14 28.38 -5.42 30.75
N VAL A 15 29.64 -5.30 30.32
CA VAL A 15 30.03 -4.31 29.31
C VAL A 15 29.35 -4.61 27.97
N VAL A 16 29.23 -5.88 27.59
CA VAL A 16 28.57 -6.27 26.32
C VAL A 16 27.09 -5.88 26.32
N ILE A 17 26.33 -6.16 27.39
CA ILE A 17 24.91 -5.76 27.44
C ILE A 17 24.73 -4.24 27.44
N VAL A 18 25.65 -3.48 28.04
CA VAL A 18 25.63 -2.01 28.01
C VAL A 18 25.87 -1.50 26.59
N ILE A 19 26.86 -2.04 25.88
CA ILE A 19 27.13 -1.66 24.48
C ILE A 19 25.93 -2.01 23.60
N LEU A 20 25.37 -3.22 23.72
CA LEU A 20 24.17 -3.62 22.98
C LEU A 20 22.96 -2.74 23.30
N GLY A 21 22.81 -2.30 24.55
CA GLY A 21 21.77 -1.35 24.96
C GLY A 21 21.88 0.01 24.27
N ILE A 22 23.09 0.57 24.17
CA ILE A 22 23.34 1.85 23.49
C ILE A 22 23.10 1.72 21.97
N LEU A 23 23.58 0.63 21.36
CA LEU A 23 23.37 0.36 19.94
C LEU A 23 21.88 0.18 19.63
N ALA A 24 21.15 -0.55 20.48
CA ALA A 24 19.72 -0.73 20.32
C ALA A 24 18.94 0.59 20.45
N ALA A 25 19.26 1.41 21.46
CA ALA A 25 18.60 2.69 21.69
C ALA A 25 18.77 3.69 20.52
N THR A 26 19.90 3.63 19.82
CA THR A 26 20.19 4.49 18.67
C THR A 26 19.70 3.93 17.33
N ALA A 27 19.70 2.60 17.16
CA ALA A 27 19.27 1.96 15.92
C ALA A 27 17.75 1.79 15.80
N LEU A 28 17.04 1.57 16.92
CA LEU A 28 15.59 1.33 16.93
C LEU A 28 14.78 2.45 16.26
N PRO A 29 14.98 3.74 16.59
CA PRO A 29 14.23 4.83 15.95
C PRO A 29 14.40 4.83 14.43
N LYS A 30 15.64 4.63 13.95
CA LYS A 30 15.95 4.59 12.51
C LYS A 30 15.31 3.41 11.79
N PHE A 31 15.20 2.27 12.46
CA PHE A 31 14.55 1.09 11.90
C PHE A 31 13.03 1.28 11.73
N VAL A 32 12.39 1.96 12.68
CA VAL A 32 10.96 2.31 12.59
C VAL A 32 10.72 3.28 11.43
N ASP A 33 11.49 4.36 11.35
CA ASP A 33 11.39 5.35 10.25
C ASP A 33 11.52 4.67 8.87
N LEU A 34 12.52 3.80 8.70
CA LEU A 34 12.73 3.07 7.44
C LEU A 34 11.56 2.16 7.08
N THR A 35 10.92 1.55 8.07
CA THR A 35 9.76 0.68 7.87
C THR A 35 8.54 1.49 7.41
N ASP A 36 8.36 2.69 7.95
CA ASP A 36 7.29 3.60 7.55
C ASP A 36 7.51 4.16 6.13
N ASP A 37 8.75 4.51 5.80
CA ASP A 37 9.13 4.93 4.45
C ASP A 37 8.93 3.80 3.42
N ALA A 38 9.31 2.57 3.78
CA ALA A 38 9.11 1.40 2.92
C ALA A 38 7.63 1.14 2.62
N GLN A 39 6.76 1.27 3.62
CA GLN A 39 5.32 1.11 3.45
C GLN A 39 4.71 2.24 2.61
N THR A 40 5.18 3.48 2.82
CA THR A 40 4.80 4.64 1.99
C THR A 40 5.22 4.45 0.53
N ALA A 41 6.42 3.92 0.28
CA ALA A 41 6.90 3.63 -1.07
C ALA A 41 6.08 2.50 -1.74
N ALA A 42 5.74 1.45 -0.98
CA ALA A 42 4.93 0.34 -1.47
C ALA A 42 3.54 0.80 -1.92
N ILE A 43 2.83 1.58 -1.10
CA ILE A 43 1.49 2.06 -1.48
C ILE A 43 1.52 3.03 -2.67
N LYS A 44 2.56 3.85 -2.80
CA LYS A 44 2.78 4.69 -4.00
C LYS A 44 3.01 3.85 -5.25
N GLY A 45 3.74 2.74 -5.13
CA GLY A 45 3.91 1.78 -6.22
C GLY A 45 2.58 1.17 -6.67
N VAL A 46 1.75 0.74 -5.72
CA VAL A 46 0.41 0.22 -6.00
C VAL A 46 -0.46 1.30 -6.64
N SER A 47 -0.48 2.52 -6.11
CA SER A 47 -1.31 3.62 -6.65
C SER A 47 -0.92 3.99 -8.08
N GLY A 48 0.37 3.96 -8.43
CA GLY A 48 0.85 4.11 -9.81
C GLY A 48 0.38 2.99 -10.74
N GLY A 49 0.34 1.76 -10.23
CA GLY A 49 -0.23 0.60 -10.94
C GLY A 49 -1.72 0.77 -11.22
N LEU A 50 -2.50 1.24 -10.24
CA LEU A 50 -3.93 1.51 -10.39
C LEU A 50 -4.19 2.60 -11.45
N ALA A 51 -3.46 3.72 -11.39
CA ALA A 51 -3.58 4.79 -12.38
C ALA A 51 -3.25 4.30 -13.80
N SER A 52 -2.23 3.45 -13.93
CA SER A 52 -1.84 2.87 -15.22
C SER A 52 -2.93 1.93 -15.76
N ALA A 53 -3.48 1.06 -14.91
CA ALA A 53 -4.55 0.15 -15.28
C ALA A 53 -5.81 0.90 -15.74
N ASP A 54 -6.17 1.98 -15.04
CA ASP A 54 -7.27 2.86 -15.43
C ASP A 54 -7.03 3.54 -16.79
N SER A 55 -5.82 4.06 -17.03
CA SER A 55 -5.50 4.71 -18.31
C SER A 55 -5.65 3.77 -19.51
N ILE A 56 -5.29 2.49 -19.35
CA ILE A 56 -5.49 1.44 -20.35
C ILE A 56 -6.98 1.12 -20.52
N ASN A 57 -7.71 1.02 -19.41
CA ASN A 57 -9.16 0.77 -19.43
C ASN A 57 -9.93 1.89 -20.14
N TYR A 58 -9.61 3.15 -19.83
CA TYR A 58 -10.22 4.31 -20.47
C TYR A 58 -9.91 4.36 -21.97
N ALA A 59 -8.67 4.06 -22.38
CA ALA A 59 -8.31 3.96 -23.80
C ALA A 59 -9.12 2.85 -24.51
N GLY A 60 -9.26 1.69 -23.86
CA GLY A 60 -10.08 0.58 -24.37
C GLY A 60 -11.57 0.92 -24.50
N CYS A 61 -12.13 1.67 -23.54
CA CYS A 61 -13.49 2.17 -23.62
C CYS A 61 -13.66 3.24 -24.71
N SER A 62 -12.69 4.15 -24.87
CA SER A 62 -12.77 5.26 -25.82
C SER A 62 -12.92 4.80 -27.28
N VAL A 63 -12.30 3.67 -27.65
CA VAL A 63 -12.39 3.12 -29.02
C VAL A 63 -13.73 2.44 -29.33
N ILE A 64 -14.52 2.09 -28.31
CA ILE A 64 -15.85 1.48 -28.45
C ILE A 64 -16.98 2.42 -28.04
N GLY A 65 -16.74 3.74 -28.14
CA GLY A 65 -17.76 4.75 -27.82
C GLY A 65 -18.02 4.94 -26.33
N ASN A 66 -17.05 4.60 -25.48
CA ASN A 66 -17.13 4.65 -24.02
C ASN A 66 -18.24 3.77 -23.41
N VAL A 67 -18.57 2.64 -24.05
CA VAL A 67 -19.54 1.67 -23.54
C VAL A 67 -18.80 0.48 -22.92
N ALA A 68 -19.06 0.19 -21.64
CA ALA A 68 -18.43 -0.94 -20.96
C ALA A 68 -18.78 -2.27 -21.67
N THR A 69 -17.75 -2.98 -22.14
CA THR A 69 -17.91 -4.22 -22.91
C THR A 69 -16.95 -5.28 -22.39
N ALA A 70 -17.50 -6.47 -22.09
CA ALA A 70 -16.72 -7.58 -21.56
C ALA A 70 -15.50 -7.91 -22.44
N GLY A 71 -14.34 -8.04 -21.81
CA GLY A 71 -13.06 -8.30 -22.51
C GLY A 71 -12.47 -7.12 -23.26
N LYS A 72 -13.07 -5.91 -23.17
CA LYS A 72 -12.54 -4.68 -23.77
C LYS A 72 -12.25 -3.61 -22.72
N CYS A 73 -13.24 -3.30 -21.88
CA CYS A 73 -13.08 -2.39 -20.76
C CYS A 73 -14.18 -2.60 -19.72
N VAL A 74 -13.94 -2.13 -18.51
CA VAL A 74 -14.85 -2.18 -17.36
C VAL A 74 -15.39 -0.78 -17.08
N LYS A 75 -16.64 -0.72 -16.62
CA LYS A 75 -17.25 0.52 -16.16
C LYS A 75 -16.55 1.02 -14.90
N MET A 76 -16.10 2.26 -14.95
CA MET A 76 -15.48 2.96 -13.82
C MET A 76 -16.49 3.94 -13.22
N THR A 77 -17.15 3.54 -12.14
CA THR A 77 -18.14 4.38 -11.44
C THR A 77 -17.54 5.04 -10.21
N LYS A 78 -16.62 4.35 -9.53
CA LYS A 78 -15.97 4.79 -8.30
C LYS A 78 -14.47 4.50 -8.34
N CYS A 79 -13.72 5.24 -7.54
CA CYS A 79 -12.30 5.01 -7.32
C CYS A 79 -11.96 3.57 -6.89
N SER A 80 -12.86 2.85 -6.24
CA SER A 80 -12.70 1.43 -5.86
C SER A 80 -12.70 0.44 -7.02
N ASP A 81 -13.34 0.79 -8.14
CA ASP A 81 -13.60 -0.16 -9.24
C ASP A 81 -12.29 -0.57 -9.95
N VAL A 82 -11.28 0.29 -9.86
CA VAL A 82 -9.94 0.12 -10.45
C VAL A 82 -9.22 -1.13 -9.93
N GLY A 83 -9.57 -1.62 -8.73
CA GLY A 83 -8.96 -2.82 -8.15
C GLY A 83 -9.15 -4.04 -9.04
N THR A 84 -10.32 -4.15 -9.65
CA THR A 84 -10.67 -5.26 -10.55
C THR A 84 -9.85 -5.27 -11.84
N LEU A 85 -9.29 -4.11 -12.23
CA LEU A 85 -8.41 -4.00 -13.40
C LEU A 85 -7.02 -4.57 -13.15
N MET A 86 -6.55 -4.59 -11.89
CA MET A 86 -5.26 -5.20 -11.54
C MET A 86 -5.37 -6.71 -11.39
N HIS A 87 -6.44 -7.19 -10.76
CA HIS A 87 -6.75 -8.61 -10.65
C HIS A 87 -8.25 -8.78 -10.40
N PRO A 88 -8.93 -9.76 -11.04
CA PRO A 88 -10.38 -9.91 -10.92
C PRO A 88 -10.88 -10.17 -9.49
N SER A 89 -10.03 -10.66 -8.60
CA SER A 89 -10.36 -10.87 -7.18
C SER A 89 -9.93 -9.73 -6.25
N MET A 90 -9.31 -8.67 -6.76
CA MET A 90 -8.86 -7.55 -5.95
C MET A 90 -10.01 -6.57 -5.75
N THR A 91 -10.50 -6.49 -4.51
CA THR A 91 -11.54 -5.54 -4.11
C THR A 91 -10.93 -4.43 -3.27
N LEU A 92 -10.95 -3.20 -3.77
CA LEU A 92 -10.64 -2.00 -2.99
C LEU A 92 -11.91 -1.55 -2.27
N GLY A 93 -12.22 -2.22 -1.16
CA GLY A 93 -13.44 -1.95 -0.40
C GLY A 93 -13.31 -0.72 0.52
N THR A 94 -14.37 -0.43 1.27
CA THR A 94 -14.34 0.48 2.42
C THR A 94 -14.12 -0.27 3.74
N ALA A 95 -14.06 -1.61 3.69
CA ALA A 95 -13.98 -2.45 4.87
C ALA A 95 -12.53 -2.68 5.29
N CYS A 96 -12.24 -2.40 6.55
CA CYS A 96 -10.94 -2.66 7.16
C CYS A 96 -10.94 -3.97 7.92
N SER A 97 -9.75 -4.56 8.06
CA SER A 97 -9.55 -5.78 8.83
C SER A 97 -8.80 -5.46 10.12
N THR A 98 -9.29 -5.98 11.24
CA THR A 98 -8.61 -5.92 12.53
C THR A 98 -7.49 -6.95 12.64
N SER A 99 -7.46 -7.95 11.76
CA SER A 99 -6.53 -9.09 11.82
C SER A 99 -5.58 -9.19 10.63
N ALA A 100 -5.88 -8.52 9.51
CA ALA A 100 -5.09 -8.54 8.28
C ALA A 100 -4.80 -7.11 7.77
N TYR A 101 -3.81 -7.00 6.87
CA TYR A 101 -3.64 -5.78 6.09
C TYR A 101 -4.83 -5.57 5.16
N TYR A 102 -5.20 -4.31 4.96
CA TYR A 102 -6.26 -3.91 4.04
C TYR A 102 -5.74 -2.86 3.05
N LEU A 103 -6.41 -2.81 1.89
CA LEU A 103 -6.31 -1.72 0.92
C LEU A 103 -7.71 -1.19 0.69
N THR A 104 -7.92 0.09 0.96
CA THR A 104 -9.18 0.78 0.68
C THR A 104 -8.96 1.94 -0.27
N ALA A 105 -9.94 2.18 -1.12
CA ALA A 105 -9.98 3.37 -1.95
C ALA A 105 -11.14 4.26 -1.50
N ASP A 106 -11.02 5.57 -1.75
CA ASP A 106 -12.15 6.47 -1.65
C ASP A 106 -13.33 5.97 -2.53
N THR A 107 -14.53 6.38 -2.17
CA THR A 107 -15.77 6.15 -2.92
C THR A 107 -16.10 7.27 -3.89
N ALA A 108 -15.22 8.27 -4.06
CA ALA A 108 -15.37 9.33 -5.05
C ALA A 108 -15.76 8.75 -6.41
N ALA A 109 -16.83 9.29 -6.97
CA ALA A 109 -17.47 8.74 -8.16
C ALA A 109 -16.97 9.45 -9.42
N SER A 110 -16.74 8.67 -10.47
CA SER A 110 -16.51 9.17 -11.82
C SER A 110 -17.71 8.83 -12.71
N THR A 111 -18.74 9.67 -12.64
CA THR A 111 -20.03 9.43 -13.33
C THR A 111 -20.03 9.87 -14.80
N THR A 112 -18.94 10.48 -15.26
CA THR A 112 -18.85 11.08 -16.60
C THR A 112 -17.61 10.54 -17.31
N ASN A 113 -17.80 10.03 -18.52
CA ASN A 113 -16.70 9.52 -19.34
C ASN A 113 -15.66 10.62 -19.60
N GLY A 114 -14.38 10.29 -19.46
CA GLY A 114 -13.26 11.22 -19.68
C GLY A 114 -13.02 12.21 -18.55
N THR A 115 -13.76 12.14 -17.44
CA THR A 115 -13.54 13.04 -16.29
C THR A 115 -12.54 12.44 -15.32
N PRO A 116 -11.37 13.07 -15.10
CA PRO A 116 -10.41 12.61 -14.11
C PRO A 116 -10.90 12.95 -12.69
N VAL A 117 -10.77 11.99 -11.80
CA VAL A 117 -11.10 12.07 -10.37
C VAL A 117 -9.86 11.66 -9.58
N THR A 118 -9.46 12.51 -8.63
CA THR A 118 -8.38 12.19 -7.71
C THR A 118 -8.91 11.28 -6.61
N CYS A 119 -8.35 10.08 -6.52
CA CYS A 119 -8.69 9.05 -5.58
C CYS A 119 -7.61 8.96 -4.49
N THR A 120 -8.03 8.62 -3.27
CA THR A 120 -7.10 8.29 -2.18
C THR A 120 -7.11 6.78 -1.96
N LEU A 121 -5.92 6.18 -2.02
CA LEU A 121 -5.65 4.81 -1.60
C LEU A 121 -5.14 4.84 -0.15
N ASN A 122 -5.66 3.96 0.69
CA ASN A 122 -5.21 3.77 2.05
C ASN A 122 -4.81 2.31 2.27
N MET A 123 -3.66 2.13 2.92
CA MET A 123 -3.15 0.84 3.36
C MET A 123 -2.97 0.88 4.87
N GLY A 124 -3.45 -0.14 5.57
CA GLY A 124 -3.28 -0.21 7.00
C GLY A 124 -3.56 -1.58 7.57
N LYS A 125 -3.50 -1.67 8.90
CA LYS A 125 -3.86 -2.83 9.69
C LYS A 125 -4.59 -2.34 10.94
N GLY A 126 -5.73 -2.94 11.28
CA GLY A 126 -6.53 -2.52 12.44
C GLY A 126 -7.78 -1.73 12.08
N SER A 127 -8.55 -1.36 13.10
CA SER A 127 -9.75 -0.52 12.99
C SER A 127 -9.61 0.66 13.96
N PRO A 128 -9.97 1.90 13.59
CA PRO A 128 -10.71 2.32 12.38
C PRO A 128 -9.85 2.54 11.11
N CYS A 129 -10.53 2.61 9.95
CA CYS A 129 -10.01 2.70 8.58
C CYS A 129 -9.16 3.93 8.21
N ALA A 130 -8.61 4.66 9.18
CA ALA A 130 -7.92 5.93 8.96
C ALA A 130 -6.50 5.97 9.54
N SER A 131 -5.99 4.87 10.10
CA SER A 131 -4.71 4.82 10.82
C SER A 131 -3.60 4.13 10.01
N GLY A 132 -3.35 4.57 8.78
CA GLY A 132 -2.42 3.89 7.86
C GLY A 132 -1.66 4.83 6.93
N TRP A 133 -1.01 4.23 5.93
CA TRP A 133 -0.28 4.92 4.87
C TRP A 133 -1.22 5.26 3.73
N THR A 134 -1.08 6.45 3.16
CA THR A 134 -1.94 6.92 2.07
C THR A 134 -1.15 7.29 0.83
N ALA A 135 -1.76 7.10 -0.33
CA ALA A 135 -1.26 7.57 -1.62
C ALA A 135 -2.42 8.03 -2.49
N THR A 136 -2.17 8.98 -3.38
CA THR A 136 -3.17 9.43 -4.35
C THR A 136 -2.92 8.80 -5.71
N TYR A 137 -3.99 8.62 -6.48
CA TYR A 137 -3.98 8.22 -7.87
C TYR A 137 -5.15 8.89 -8.59
N VAL A 138 -5.11 8.92 -9.92
CA VAL A 138 -6.19 9.49 -10.74
C VAL A 138 -6.90 8.37 -11.46
N VAL A 139 -8.23 8.43 -11.44
CA VAL A 139 -9.12 7.56 -12.22
C VAL A 139 -9.93 8.41 -13.17
N THR A 140 -10.07 7.96 -14.42
CA THR A 140 -10.87 8.62 -15.44
C THR A 140 -12.13 7.82 -15.68
N GLY A 141 -13.28 8.50 -15.65
CA GLY A 141 -14.57 7.83 -15.86
C GLY A 141 -14.61 7.17 -17.23
N ALA A 142 -15.13 5.95 -17.27
CA ALA A 142 -15.19 5.14 -18.49
C ALA A 142 -16.39 4.19 -18.43
N GLY A 143 -17.00 3.90 -19.57
CA GLY A 143 -18.05 2.88 -19.64
C GLY A 143 -19.44 3.32 -19.16
N ASN A 144 -19.67 4.64 -19.00
CA ASN A 144 -20.97 5.23 -18.65
C ASN A 144 -21.88 5.44 -19.85
#